data_AF-A0A4Q9DCK4-F1
#
_entry.id   AF-A0A4Q9DCK4-F1
#
_cell.length_a   1.000
_cell.length_b   1.000
_cell.length_c   1.000
_cell.angle_alpha   90.00
_cell.angle_beta   90.00
_cell.angle_gamma   90.00
#
_symmetry.space_group_name_H-M   'P 1'
#
loop_
_entity.id
_entity.type
_entity.pdbx_description
1 polymer ?
#
loop_
_entity_poly.entity_id
_entity_poly.type
_entity_poly.pdbx_seq_one_letter_code
_entity_poly.pdbx_strand_id
1 'polypeptide(L)'
;MWKLSADKPQPKSDVTVTVTIQDAQGRAVDKFDINHEKKMHLIIVSKDLSYFDHIHPEYKGEGRFEVTTQFPAAGDYKLIADYMPTGGAAATQTNWVTVSGNAAAPAAVVADQTLVKTVAGKEVTLAFDHLMAGMDTNMTFHITDQATKKPVTDLQPYLGAVGHVVILSADTEQYLHVHPTDEKAKGPDAKFMTKFPKSGVYKIWGQFQQNGQTFIVPFVVNVP
;
A
#
# COMPACT_ATOMS: atom_id res chain seq x y z
N MET A 1 19.67 -1.97 4.84
CA MET A 1 19.73 -3.01 5.90
C MET A 1 18.44 -3.01 6.71
N TRP A 2 17.96 -4.16 7.16
CA TRP A 2 16.76 -4.30 8.01
C TRP A 2 17.13 -4.86 9.38
N LYS A 3 16.47 -4.37 10.43
CA LYS A 3 16.58 -4.89 11.80
C LYS A 3 15.22 -4.84 12.47
N LEU A 4 14.88 -5.88 13.22
CA LEU A 4 13.72 -5.91 14.10
C LEU A 4 14.20 -5.89 15.55
N SER A 5 13.41 -5.32 16.48
CA SER A 5 13.71 -5.39 17.91
C SER A 5 13.62 -6.81 18.49
N ALA A 6 13.01 -7.74 17.76
CA ALA A 6 12.94 -9.16 18.07
C ALA A 6 13.26 -9.99 16.81
N ASP A 7 14.17 -10.96 16.92
CA ASP A 7 14.54 -11.86 15.81
C ASP A 7 13.40 -12.79 15.39
N LYS A 8 12.47 -13.06 16.31
CA LYS A 8 11.29 -13.90 16.14
C LYS A 8 10.07 -13.18 16.70
N PRO A 9 9.54 -12.16 15.99
CA PRO A 9 8.38 -11.42 16.47
C PRO A 9 7.20 -12.38 16.69
N GLN A 10 6.42 -12.11 17.73
CA GLN A 10 5.19 -12.82 18.03
C GLN A 10 3.99 -11.97 17.58
N PRO A 11 2.84 -12.60 17.26
CA PRO A 11 1.63 -11.87 16.92
C PRO A 11 1.21 -10.91 18.04
N LYS A 12 0.70 -9.74 17.67
CA LYS A 12 0.14 -8.71 18.56
C LYS A 12 1.10 -8.21 19.63
N SER A 13 2.39 -8.43 19.43
CA SER A 13 3.46 -7.91 20.27
C SER A 13 4.13 -6.75 19.54
N ASP A 14 4.46 -5.70 20.29
CA ASP A 14 5.19 -4.56 19.73
C ASP A 14 6.54 -5.01 19.18
N VAL A 15 6.81 -4.61 17.94
CA VAL A 15 8.10 -4.79 17.30
C VAL A 15 8.50 -3.52 16.60
N THR A 16 9.71 -3.05 16.92
CA THR A 16 10.30 -1.92 16.21
C THR A 16 10.98 -2.45 14.95
N VAL A 17 10.55 -1.95 13.81
CA VAL A 17 11.17 -2.17 12.51
C VAL A 17 12.09 -0.99 12.23
N THR A 18 13.37 -1.30 12.03
CA THR A 18 14.38 -0.34 11.59
C THR A 18 14.83 -0.69 10.17
N VAL A 19 14.78 0.27 9.27
CA VAL A 19 15.38 0.17 7.95
C VAL A 19 16.43 1.26 7.77
N THR A 20 17.63 0.87 7.35
CA THR A 20 18.75 1.77 7.05
C THR A 20 18.98 1.80 5.56
N ILE A 21 18.84 2.97 4.96
CA ILE A 21 19.08 3.22 3.53
C ILE A 21 20.52 3.64 3.32
N GLN A 22 21.20 2.95 2.40
CA GLN A 22 22.58 3.20 2.03
C GLN A 22 22.70 3.40 0.51
N ASP A 23 23.70 4.16 0.09
CA ASP A 23 24.08 4.28 -1.32
C ASP A 23 24.82 3.03 -1.82
N ALA A 24 25.17 3.02 -3.10
CA ALA A 24 25.89 1.91 -3.72
C ALA A 24 27.30 1.67 -3.14
N GLN A 25 27.84 2.61 -2.36
CA GLN A 25 29.12 2.51 -1.67
C GLN A 25 28.95 2.12 -0.19
N GLY A 26 27.73 1.84 0.26
CA GLY A 26 27.42 1.48 1.65
C GLY A 26 27.35 2.66 2.62
N ARG A 27 27.41 3.91 2.12
CA ARG A 27 27.29 5.11 2.96
C ARG A 27 25.83 5.41 3.24
N ALA A 28 25.52 5.92 4.42
CA ALA A 28 24.17 6.33 4.77
C ALA A 28 23.65 7.42 3.81
N VAL A 29 22.39 7.28 3.39
CA VAL A 29 21.69 8.34 2.66
C VAL A 29 21.04 9.28 3.67
N ASP A 30 21.39 10.57 3.65
CA ASP A 30 20.95 11.50 4.71
C ASP A 30 19.79 12.41 4.34
N LYS A 31 19.42 12.47 3.06
CA LYS A 31 18.39 13.38 2.54
C LYS A 31 17.39 12.62 1.68
N PHE A 32 16.12 12.84 1.98
CA PHE A 32 14.99 12.22 1.32
C PHE A 32 13.97 13.30 1.01
N ASP A 33 13.41 13.23 -0.18
CA ASP A 33 12.31 14.08 -0.61
C ASP A 33 11.01 13.58 0.03
N ILE A 34 10.06 14.49 0.17
CA ILE A 34 8.73 14.18 0.69
C ILE A 34 7.85 13.72 -0.46
N ASN A 35 7.32 12.50 -0.36
CA ASN A 35 6.25 11.99 -1.22
C ASN A 35 5.00 11.82 -0.33
N HIS A 36 3.86 12.40 -0.73
CA HIS A 36 2.61 12.34 0.06
C HIS A 36 2.79 12.64 1.55
N GLU A 37 3.41 13.80 1.85
CA GLU A 37 3.69 14.30 3.22
C GLU A 37 4.69 13.47 4.05
N LYS A 38 5.24 12.37 3.52
CA LYS A 38 6.14 11.47 4.23
C LYS A 38 7.46 11.26 3.47
N LYS A 39 8.53 10.95 4.21
CA LYS A 39 9.84 10.62 3.62
C LYS A 39 9.95 9.15 3.21
N MET A 40 9.12 8.30 3.83
CA MET A 40 9.08 6.87 3.58
C MET A 40 7.67 6.35 3.80
N HIS A 41 7.22 5.53 2.87
CA HIS A 41 6.06 4.66 3.03
C HIS A 41 6.59 3.25 3.29
N LEU A 42 6.12 2.63 4.37
CA LEU A 42 6.40 1.23 4.67
C LEU A 42 5.12 0.45 4.49
N ILE A 43 5.12 -0.42 3.49
CA ILE A 43 4.04 -1.35 3.23
C ILE A 43 4.36 -2.68 3.88
N ILE A 44 3.40 -3.21 4.64
CA ILE A 44 3.47 -4.53 5.26
C ILE A 44 2.33 -5.35 4.70
N VAL A 45 2.65 -6.47 4.05
CA VAL A 45 1.64 -7.42 3.57
C VAL A 45 1.93 -8.81 4.08
N SER A 46 0.90 -9.59 4.41
CA SER A 46 1.07 -11.03 4.60
C SER A 46 1.36 -11.68 3.24
N LYS A 47 2.04 -12.84 3.23
CA LYS A 47 2.37 -13.59 2.02
C LYS A 47 1.17 -13.94 1.14
N ASP A 48 0.02 -14.17 1.75
CA ASP A 48 -1.26 -14.43 1.06
C ASP A 48 -2.06 -13.16 0.74
N LEU A 49 -1.47 -11.98 0.99
CA LEU A 49 -2.04 -10.65 0.82
C LEU A 49 -3.36 -10.43 1.60
N SER A 50 -3.71 -11.27 2.57
CA SER A 50 -4.91 -11.11 3.40
C SER A 50 -4.78 -9.94 4.37
N TYR A 51 -3.56 -9.63 4.80
CA TYR A 51 -3.22 -8.45 5.59
C TYR A 51 -2.47 -7.42 4.76
N PHE A 52 -2.77 -6.15 5.03
CA PHE A 52 -2.13 -4.98 4.45
C PHE A 52 -2.06 -3.90 5.54
N ASP A 53 -0.91 -3.25 5.64
CA ASP A 53 -0.71 -2.04 6.43
C ASP A 53 0.16 -1.06 5.66
N HIS A 54 -0.10 0.22 5.88
CA HIS A 54 0.58 1.34 5.25
C HIS A 54 0.96 2.35 6.32
N ILE A 55 2.20 2.24 6.78
CA ILE A 55 2.71 3.02 7.90
C ILE A 55 3.92 3.85 7.47
N HIS A 56 4.25 4.85 8.29
CA HIS A 56 5.22 5.88 7.93
C HIS A 56 6.32 5.95 8.98
N PRO A 57 7.45 5.27 8.76
CA PRO A 57 8.59 5.34 9.66
C PRO A 57 9.11 6.75 9.87
N GLU A 58 9.51 7.05 11.10
CA GLU A 58 10.16 8.31 11.43
C GLU A 58 11.63 8.26 11.03
N TYR A 59 12.10 9.31 10.37
CA TYR A 59 13.50 9.44 10.02
C TYR A 59 14.33 9.83 11.25
N LYS A 60 15.30 8.98 11.63
CA LYS A 60 16.16 9.14 12.80
C LYS A 60 17.57 9.65 12.49
N GLY A 61 17.83 10.05 11.24
CA GLY A 61 19.16 10.44 10.77
C GLY A 61 20.00 9.25 10.28
N GLU A 62 21.09 9.51 9.58
CA GLU A 62 22.05 8.49 9.12
C GLU A 62 21.38 7.39 8.29
N GLY A 63 20.43 7.76 7.43
CA GLY A 63 19.66 6.83 6.60
C GLY A 63 18.71 5.92 7.37
N ARG A 64 18.58 6.07 8.70
CA ARG A 64 17.78 5.21 9.56
C ARG A 64 16.34 5.70 9.66
N PHE A 65 15.42 4.77 9.45
CA PHE A 65 13.98 4.96 9.63
C PHE A 65 13.45 3.94 10.63
N GLU A 66 12.56 4.37 11.53
CA GLU A 66 12.02 3.52 12.58
C GLU A 66 10.51 3.65 12.75
N VAL A 67 9.85 2.53 12.98
CA VAL A 67 8.44 2.47 13.36
C VAL A 67 8.21 1.29 14.31
N THR A 68 7.36 1.47 15.31
CA THR A 68 6.84 0.36 16.12
C THR A 68 5.48 -0.03 15.56
N THR A 69 5.31 -1.32 15.28
CA THR A 69 4.06 -1.90 14.78
C THR A 69 3.82 -3.25 15.43
N GLN A 70 2.70 -3.89 15.09
CA GLN A 70 2.33 -5.23 15.51
C GLN A 70 1.88 -6.04 14.30
N PHE A 71 2.37 -7.27 14.19
CA PHE A 71 1.82 -8.22 13.22
C PHE A 71 0.56 -8.89 13.80
N PRO A 72 -0.57 -8.96 13.08
CA PRO A 72 -1.81 -9.44 13.67
C PRO A 72 -1.85 -10.96 13.91
N ALA A 73 -1.05 -11.72 13.16
CA ALA A 73 -1.04 -13.19 13.15
C ALA A 73 0.36 -13.75 12.88
N ALA A 74 0.54 -15.05 13.09
CA ALA A 74 1.75 -15.76 12.70
C ALA A 74 1.78 -15.98 11.18
N GLY A 75 2.98 -16.03 10.59
CA GLY A 75 3.17 -16.22 9.16
C GLY A 75 4.28 -15.34 8.57
N ASP A 76 4.43 -15.43 7.26
CA ASP A 76 5.41 -14.63 6.51
C ASP A 76 4.79 -13.30 6.07
N TYR A 77 5.53 -12.21 6.29
CA TYR A 77 5.17 -10.86 5.88
C TYR A 77 6.27 -10.26 5.00
N LYS A 78 5.87 -9.62 3.90
CA LYS A 78 6.77 -8.80 3.08
C LYS A 78 6.68 -7.35 3.54
N LEU A 79 7.84 -6.79 3.86
CA LEU A 79 8.02 -5.38 4.17
C LEU A 79 8.60 -4.71 2.92
N ILE A 80 8.04 -3.57 2.53
CA ILE A 80 8.47 -2.79 1.36
C ILE A 80 8.64 -1.34 1.82
N ALA A 81 9.89 -0.91 1.94
CA ALA A 81 10.22 0.49 2.17
C ALA A 81 10.30 1.20 0.82
N ASP A 82 9.43 2.18 0.62
CA ASP A 82 9.34 3.04 -0.57
C ASP A 82 9.76 4.46 -0.18
N TYR A 83 10.78 4.97 -0.87
CA TYR A 83 11.45 6.22 -0.53
C TYR A 83 12.07 6.88 -1.76
N MET A 84 12.35 8.19 -1.65
CA MET A 84 13.02 8.95 -2.70
C MET A 84 14.21 9.72 -2.12
N PRO A 85 15.46 9.29 -2.35
CA PRO A 85 16.63 10.09 -2.00
C PRO A 85 16.62 11.42 -2.74
N THR A 86 16.97 12.51 -2.07
CA THR A 86 17.02 13.84 -2.71
C THR A 86 18.00 13.83 -3.89
N GLY A 87 17.52 14.21 -5.07
CA GLY A 87 18.30 14.20 -6.31
C GLY A 87 18.49 12.80 -6.93
N GLY A 88 17.82 11.78 -6.40
CA GLY A 88 17.76 10.43 -6.95
C GLY A 88 16.37 10.08 -7.51
N ALA A 89 16.24 8.86 -8.04
CA ALA A 89 14.95 8.31 -8.41
C ALA A 89 14.25 7.67 -7.19
N ALA A 90 12.92 7.53 -7.27
CA ALA A 90 12.18 6.69 -6.33
C ALA A 90 12.75 5.26 -6.33
N ALA A 91 12.84 4.66 -5.14
CA ALA A 91 13.45 3.36 -4.94
C ALA A 91 12.69 2.56 -3.88
N THR A 92 12.82 1.25 -3.95
CA THR A 92 12.27 0.34 -2.95
C THR A 92 13.33 -0.59 -2.38
N GLN A 93 13.23 -0.87 -1.09
CA GLN A 93 13.96 -1.95 -0.41
C GLN A 93 12.92 -2.90 0.16
N THR A 94 13.16 -4.21 0.10
CA THR A 94 12.23 -5.21 0.63
C THR A 94 12.89 -6.12 1.65
N ASN A 95 12.09 -6.75 2.51
CA ASN A 95 12.51 -7.82 3.40
C ASN A 95 11.35 -8.76 3.69
N TRP A 96 11.67 -10.02 3.93
CA TRP A 96 10.72 -10.98 4.49
C TRP A 96 10.93 -11.09 6.01
N VAL A 97 9.82 -11.11 6.75
CA VAL A 97 9.79 -11.34 8.19
C VAL A 97 8.88 -12.52 8.46
N THR A 98 9.39 -13.53 9.18
CA THR A 98 8.58 -14.65 9.67
C THR A 98 8.16 -14.37 11.10
N VAL A 99 6.86 -14.17 11.30
CA VAL A 99 6.23 -14.03 12.62
C VAL A 99 5.94 -15.42 13.16
N SER A 100 6.48 -15.70 14.34
CA SER A 100 6.43 -17.03 14.95
C SER A 100 5.02 -17.39 15.43
N GLY A 101 4.76 -18.70 15.51
CA GLY A 101 3.48 -19.25 15.96
C GLY A 101 2.85 -20.16 14.92
N ASN A 102 1.60 -20.58 15.17
CA ASN A 102 0.86 -21.41 14.24
C ASN A 102 0.17 -20.54 13.20
N ALA A 103 0.74 -20.48 11.98
CA ALA A 103 0.16 -19.74 10.88
C ALA A 103 -1.06 -20.49 10.31
N ALA A 104 -2.11 -19.75 9.96
CA ALA A 104 -3.20 -20.31 9.18
C ALA A 104 -2.68 -20.74 7.80
N ALA A 105 -3.36 -21.71 7.18
CA ALA A 105 -3.08 -22.05 5.80
C ALA A 105 -3.27 -20.80 4.90
N PRO A 106 -2.33 -20.49 3.99
CA PRO A 106 -2.46 -19.35 3.10
C PRO A 106 -3.76 -19.41 2.29
N ALA A 107 -4.49 -18.29 2.23
CA ALA A 107 -5.63 -18.17 1.33
C ALA A 107 -5.15 -17.92 -0.10
N ALA A 108 -5.84 -18.49 -1.10
CA ALA A 108 -5.57 -18.15 -2.49
C ALA A 108 -6.03 -16.72 -2.79
N VAL A 109 -5.21 -15.96 -3.51
CA VAL A 109 -5.60 -14.64 -4.03
C VAL A 109 -6.42 -14.86 -5.30
N VAL A 110 -7.75 -14.81 -5.17
CA VAL A 110 -8.69 -15.06 -6.26
C VAL A 110 -9.22 -13.73 -6.79
N ALA A 111 -9.19 -13.55 -8.12
CA ALA A 111 -9.73 -12.38 -8.78
C ALA A 111 -11.23 -12.20 -8.49
N ASP A 112 -11.63 -10.96 -8.29
CA ASP A 112 -13.02 -10.61 -8.04
C ASP A 112 -13.86 -10.81 -9.29
N GLN A 113 -15.03 -11.43 -9.13
CA GLN A 113 -16.01 -11.57 -10.21
C GLN A 113 -16.67 -10.23 -10.56
N THR A 114 -16.80 -9.34 -9.57
CA THR A 114 -17.33 -7.99 -9.73
C THR A 114 -16.43 -6.99 -9.03
N LEU A 115 -16.20 -5.85 -9.68
CA LEU A 115 -15.40 -4.76 -9.12
C LEU A 115 -16.27 -3.78 -8.35
N VAL A 116 -17.12 -4.30 -7.47
CA VAL A 116 -17.94 -3.54 -6.52
C VAL A 116 -17.71 -4.09 -5.13
N LYS A 117 -17.35 -3.22 -4.18
CA LYS A 117 -17.11 -3.59 -2.79
C LYS A 117 -17.88 -2.68 -1.85
N THR A 118 -18.27 -3.23 -0.71
CA THR A 118 -18.86 -2.46 0.38
C THR A 118 -17.92 -2.48 1.57
N VAL A 119 -17.47 -1.31 2.01
CA VAL A 119 -16.56 -1.14 3.16
C VAL A 119 -16.96 0.12 3.91
N ALA A 120 -17.02 0.06 5.25
CA ALA A 120 -17.27 1.22 6.11
C ALA A 120 -18.51 2.07 5.70
N GLY A 121 -19.60 1.40 5.29
CA GLY A 121 -20.83 2.07 4.84
C GLY A 121 -20.72 2.76 3.47
N LYS A 122 -19.69 2.44 2.69
CA LYS A 122 -19.48 2.93 1.32
C LYS A 122 -19.59 1.79 0.33
N GLU A 123 -20.22 2.06 -0.80
CA GLU A 123 -20.16 1.22 -1.98
C GLU A 123 -19.16 1.85 -2.95
N VAL A 124 -18.13 1.09 -3.29
CA VAL A 124 -17.03 1.54 -4.13
C VAL A 124 -16.97 0.65 -5.35
N THR A 125 -17.04 1.27 -6.53
CA THR A 125 -16.87 0.60 -7.82
C THR A 125 -15.48 0.93 -8.35
N LEU A 126 -14.71 -0.09 -8.72
CA LEU A 126 -13.43 0.07 -9.40
C LEU A 126 -13.62 -0.15 -10.89
N ALA A 127 -13.22 0.83 -11.70
CA ALA A 127 -13.26 0.77 -13.15
C ALA A 127 -11.88 1.08 -13.76
N PHE A 128 -11.62 0.48 -14.91
CA PHE A 128 -10.45 0.77 -15.74
C PHE A 128 -10.94 1.22 -17.11
N ASP A 129 -10.26 2.19 -17.72
CA ASP A 129 -10.51 2.55 -19.12
C ASP A 129 -10.16 1.40 -20.07
N HIS A 130 -9.08 0.69 -19.78
CA HIS A 130 -8.66 -0.58 -20.38
C HIS A 130 -7.75 -1.31 -19.39
N LEU A 131 -7.61 -2.63 -19.49
CA LEU A 131 -6.75 -3.40 -18.59
C LEU A 131 -5.89 -4.38 -19.38
N MET A 132 -4.59 -4.11 -19.47
CA MET A 132 -3.61 -4.97 -20.14
C MET A 132 -2.21 -4.70 -19.59
N ALA A 133 -1.42 -5.75 -19.46
CA ALA A 133 -0.02 -5.61 -19.08
C ALA A 133 0.76 -4.74 -20.09
N GLY A 134 1.67 -3.91 -19.56
CA GLY A 134 2.54 -3.06 -20.37
C GLY A 134 1.89 -1.77 -20.89
N MET A 135 0.60 -1.54 -20.64
CA MET A 135 -0.12 -0.32 -21.05
C MET A 135 -0.47 0.56 -19.84
N ASP A 136 -0.40 1.88 -20.02
CA ASP A 136 -0.86 2.85 -19.01
C ASP A 136 -2.39 2.86 -18.98
N THR A 137 -2.99 2.63 -17.81
CA THR A 137 -4.44 2.63 -17.61
C THR A 137 -4.87 3.66 -16.57
N ASN A 138 -6.02 4.28 -16.80
CA ASN A 138 -6.73 5.03 -15.78
C ASN A 138 -7.63 4.11 -14.96
N MET A 139 -7.40 4.13 -13.65
CA MET A 139 -8.16 3.43 -12.63
C MET A 139 -9.03 4.43 -11.87
N THR A 140 -10.35 4.23 -11.88
CA THR A 140 -11.32 5.11 -11.22
C THR A 140 -12.02 4.37 -10.09
N PHE A 141 -11.94 4.90 -8.87
CA PHE A 141 -12.77 4.51 -7.75
C PHE A 141 -13.96 5.45 -7.69
N HIS A 142 -15.15 4.94 -8.02
CA HIS A 142 -16.41 5.68 -7.85
C HIS A 142 -17.02 5.32 -6.50
N ILE A 143 -17.20 6.31 -5.62
CA ILE A 143 -17.57 6.11 -4.22
C ILE A 143 -18.96 6.70 -3.97
N THR A 144 -19.87 5.86 -3.49
CA THR A 144 -21.21 6.25 -3.05
C THR A 144 -21.46 5.83 -1.61
N ASP A 145 -22.36 6.54 -0.94
CA ASP A 145 -22.89 6.11 0.34
C ASP A 145 -23.77 4.86 0.15
N GLN A 146 -23.48 3.80 0.89
CA GLN A 146 -24.14 2.51 0.69
C GLN A 146 -25.65 2.58 0.94
N ALA A 147 -26.07 3.33 1.96
CA ALA A 147 -27.45 3.38 2.42
C ALA A 147 -28.31 4.31 1.56
N THR A 148 -27.79 5.50 1.25
CA THR A 148 -28.53 6.52 0.51
C THR A 148 -28.30 6.47 -0.99
N LYS A 149 -27.29 5.71 -1.46
CA LYS A 149 -26.82 5.65 -2.84
C LYS A 149 -26.39 7.00 -3.41
N LYS A 150 -26.19 8.00 -2.56
CA LYS A 150 -25.73 9.33 -2.98
C LYS A 150 -24.22 9.30 -3.23
N PRO A 151 -23.72 10.06 -4.24
CA PRO A 151 -22.30 10.25 -4.45
C PRO A 151 -21.62 10.83 -3.20
N VAL A 152 -20.44 10.31 -2.85
CA VAL A 152 -19.56 10.94 -1.84
C VAL A 152 -18.83 12.09 -2.50
N THR A 153 -18.94 13.31 -1.97
CA THR A 153 -18.34 14.52 -2.57
C THR A 153 -17.48 15.31 -1.60
N ASP A 154 -17.18 14.72 -0.45
CA ASP A 154 -16.52 15.31 0.70
C ASP A 154 -15.36 14.44 1.22
N LEU A 155 -14.70 13.69 0.33
CA LEU A 155 -13.44 13.03 0.68
C LEU A 155 -12.45 14.07 1.20
N GLN A 156 -11.78 13.71 2.29
CA GLN A 156 -10.73 14.51 2.89
C GLN A 156 -9.38 14.04 2.35
N PRO A 157 -8.40 14.94 2.21
CA PRO A 157 -7.04 14.54 1.90
C PRO A 157 -6.53 13.53 2.93
N TYR A 158 -6.04 12.39 2.44
CA TYR A 158 -5.30 11.41 3.19
C TYR A 158 -3.87 11.45 2.68
N LEU A 159 -2.92 11.81 3.55
CA LEU A 159 -1.51 11.97 3.20
C LEU A 159 -1.33 12.92 2.01
N GLY A 160 -1.96 14.09 2.07
CA GLY A 160 -1.87 15.14 1.05
C GLY A 160 -2.72 14.96 -0.22
N ALA A 161 -3.42 13.84 -0.40
CA ALA A 161 -4.13 13.51 -1.65
C ALA A 161 -5.54 12.97 -1.43
N VAL A 162 -6.40 12.98 -2.47
CA VAL A 162 -7.78 12.42 -2.44
C VAL A 162 -7.84 10.96 -1.95
N GLY A 163 -6.77 10.21 -2.18
CA GLY A 163 -6.58 8.85 -1.73
C GLY A 163 -5.27 8.30 -2.25
N HIS A 164 -4.88 7.13 -1.74
CA HIS A 164 -3.64 6.44 -2.07
C HIS A 164 -3.94 5.05 -2.57
N VAL A 165 -3.20 4.58 -3.57
CA VAL A 165 -3.36 3.22 -4.08
C VAL A 165 -2.05 2.48 -4.09
N VAL A 166 -2.05 1.31 -3.45
CA VAL A 166 -0.96 0.34 -3.47
C VAL A 166 -1.44 -0.90 -4.20
N ILE A 167 -0.60 -1.46 -5.06
CA ILE A 167 -0.89 -2.67 -5.83
C ILE A 167 0.26 -3.66 -5.65
N LEU A 168 -0.07 -4.92 -5.38
CA LEU A 168 0.89 -6.02 -5.45
C LEU A 168 0.40 -7.15 -6.37
N SER A 169 1.32 -7.78 -7.10
CA SER A 169 1.04 -9.09 -7.73
C SER A 169 0.81 -10.17 -6.67
N ALA A 170 0.08 -11.22 -7.00
CA ALA A 170 -0.26 -12.30 -6.08
C ALA A 170 0.97 -13.06 -5.52
N ASP A 171 2.10 -13.04 -6.23
CA ASP A 171 3.39 -13.56 -5.78
C ASP A 171 4.21 -12.56 -4.95
N THR A 172 3.67 -11.35 -4.75
CA THR A 172 4.26 -10.20 -4.05
C THR A 172 5.48 -9.56 -4.73
N GLU A 173 5.85 -9.97 -5.94
CA GLU A 173 7.09 -9.54 -6.61
C GLU A 173 6.96 -8.21 -7.36
N GLN A 174 5.77 -7.85 -7.82
CA GLN A 174 5.48 -6.56 -8.44
C GLN A 174 4.80 -5.67 -7.41
N TYR A 175 5.42 -4.54 -7.06
CA TYR A 175 4.88 -3.52 -6.19
C TYR A 175 4.69 -2.23 -6.99
N LEU A 176 3.49 -1.64 -6.92
CA LEU A 176 3.18 -0.36 -7.55
C LEU A 176 2.64 0.60 -6.49
N HIS A 177 3.32 1.75 -6.34
CA HIS A 177 2.79 2.93 -5.69
C HIS A 177 2.11 3.79 -6.75
N VAL A 178 0.81 4.01 -6.62
CA VAL A 178 0.02 4.69 -7.63
C VAL A 178 -0.47 6.04 -7.12
N HIS A 179 -0.14 7.09 -7.86
CA HIS A 179 -0.50 8.46 -7.54
C HIS A 179 -1.83 8.84 -8.22
N PRO A 180 -2.66 9.69 -7.59
CA PRO A 180 -3.87 10.18 -8.21
C PRO A 180 -3.54 11.15 -9.35
N THR A 181 -4.44 11.24 -10.33
CA THR A 181 -4.34 12.21 -11.43
C THR A 181 -4.84 13.60 -11.03
N ASP A 182 -5.64 13.70 -9.98
CA ASP A 182 -6.08 14.94 -9.33
C ASP A 182 -6.06 14.75 -7.81
N GLU A 183 -5.01 15.27 -7.16
CA GLU A 183 -4.83 15.20 -5.71
C GLU A 183 -5.93 15.93 -4.92
N LYS A 184 -6.57 16.94 -5.52
CA LYS A 184 -7.54 17.84 -4.85
C LYS A 184 -8.99 17.39 -5.02
N ALA A 185 -9.22 16.31 -5.76
CA ALA A 185 -10.55 15.72 -5.91
C ALA A 185 -11.17 15.43 -4.54
N LYS A 186 -12.50 15.50 -4.47
CA LYS A 186 -13.27 15.21 -3.24
C LYS A 186 -14.30 14.10 -3.44
N GLY A 187 -14.20 13.38 -4.56
CA GLY A 187 -15.17 12.39 -5.01
C GLY A 187 -16.25 12.98 -5.94
N PRO A 188 -17.19 12.13 -6.41
CA PRO A 188 -17.28 10.70 -6.10
C PRO A 188 -16.21 9.86 -6.80
N ASP A 189 -15.60 10.40 -7.84
CA ASP A 189 -14.50 9.75 -8.54
C ASP A 189 -13.17 10.15 -7.91
N ALA A 190 -12.38 9.16 -7.52
CA ALA A 190 -10.95 9.30 -7.29
C ALA A 190 -10.21 8.54 -8.40
N LYS A 191 -9.42 9.27 -9.19
CA LYS A 191 -8.78 8.76 -10.41
C LYS A 191 -7.28 8.63 -10.22
N PHE A 192 -6.74 7.53 -10.70
CA PHE A 192 -5.34 7.12 -10.58
C PHE A 192 -4.85 6.61 -11.92
N MET A 193 -3.56 6.77 -12.20
CA MET A 193 -2.94 6.25 -13.41
C MET A 193 -1.82 5.28 -13.05
N THR A 194 -1.84 4.09 -13.63
CA THR A 194 -0.82 3.07 -13.38
C THR A 194 -0.52 2.28 -14.64
N LYS A 195 0.56 1.50 -14.58
CA LYS A 195 0.93 0.54 -15.62
C LYS A 195 1.32 -0.77 -14.97
N PHE A 196 0.53 -1.80 -15.23
CA PHE A 196 0.82 -3.14 -14.75
C PHE A 196 1.98 -3.72 -15.58
N PRO A 197 3.12 -4.11 -14.97
CA PRO A 197 4.30 -4.50 -15.73
C PRO A 197 4.18 -5.86 -16.42
N LYS A 198 3.35 -6.77 -15.88
CA LYS A 198 3.15 -8.14 -16.37
C LYS A 198 1.69 -8.54 -16.25
N SER A 199 1.30 -9.57 -17.00
CA SER A 199 0.00 -10.22 -16.83
C SER A 199 -0.01 -11.06 -15.55
N GLY A 200 -1.20 -11.24 -14.98
CA GLY A 200 -1.40 -12.05 -13.77
C GLY A 200 -2.39 -11.43 -12.79
N VAL A 201 -2.50 -12.06 -11.62
CA VAL A 201 -3.40 -11.62 -10.56
C VAL A 201 -2.72 -10.56 -9.70
N TYR A 202 -3.41 -9.44 -9.48
CA TYR A 202 -2.98 -8.33 -8.66
C TYR A 202 -4.03 -8.00 -7.59
N LYS A 203 -3.57 -7.66 -6.39
CA LYS A 203 -4.40 -7.09 -5.33
C LYS A 203 -4.12 -5.60 -5.23
N ILE A 204 -5.20 -4.82 -5.17
CA ILE A 204 -5.23 -3.36 -5.17
C ILE A 204 -5.87 -2.91 -3.86
N TRP A 205 -5.21 -2.03 -3.13
CA TRP A 205 -5.77 -1.38 -1.94
C TRP A 205 -5.92 0.11 -2.19
N GLY A 206 -7.17 0.56 -2.38
CA GLY A 206 -7.50 1.98 -2.40
C GLY A 206 -7.77 2.49 -0.99
N GLN A 207 -7.05 3.52 -0.57
CA GLN A 207 -7.10 4.11 0.77
C GLN A 207 -7.67 5.52 0.67
N PHE A 208 -8.78 5.77 1.35
CA PHE A 208 -9.51 7.03 1.29
C PHE A 208 -9.88 7.50 2.69
N GLN A 209 -10.20 8.79 2.84
CA GLN A 209 -10.63 9.34 4.13
C GLN A 209 -11.92 10.15 4.00
N GLN A 210 -12.85 9.94 4.92
CA GLN A 210 -14.06 10.74 5.08
C GLN A 210 -14.39 10.85 6.57
N ASN A 211 -14.87 12.00 7.03
CA ASN A 211 -15.26 12.22 8.43
C ASN A 211 -14.16 11.89 9.46
N GLY A 212 -12.89 12.12 9.10
CA GLY A 212 -11.73 11.84 9.93
C GLY A 212 -11.39 10.35 10.06
N GLN A 213 -12.05 9.48 9.30
CA GLN A 213 -11.83 8.04 9.31
C GLN A 213 -11.30 7.57 7.96
N THR A 214 -10.20 6.83 8.00
CA THR A 214 -9.65 6.16 6.82
C THR A 214 -10.40 4.85 6.59
N PHE A 215 -10.68 4.55 5.32
CA PHE A 215 -11.19 3.25 4.89
C PHE A 215 -10.36 2.72 3.72
N ILE A 216 -10.13 1.41 3.71
CA ILE A 216 -9.33 0.71 2.71
C ILE A 216 -10.22 -0.27 1.98
N VAL A 217 -10.22 -0.19 0.65
CA VAL A 217 -11.03 -1.04 -0.21
C VAL A 217 -10.13 -1.96 -1.02
N PRO A 218 -10.13 -3.28 -0.73
CA PRO A 218 -9.35 -4.24 -1.48
C PRO A 218 -10.11 -4.75 -2.71
N PHE A 219 -9.45 -4.75 -3.86
CA PHE A 219 -9.90 -5.43 -5.08
C PHE A 219 -8.84 -6.42 -5.53
N VAL A 220 -9.26 -7.51 -6.17
CA VAL A 220 -8.34 -8.43 -6.85
C VAL A 220 -8.73 -8.48 -8.32
N VAL A 221 -7.77 -8.20 -9.21
CA VAL A 221 -7.98 -8.19 -10.67
C VAL A 221 -7.06 -9.20 -11.32
N ASN A 222 -7.50 -9.77 -12.44
CA ASN A 222 -6.62 -10.51 -13.34
C ASN A 222 -6.28 -9.62 -14.54
N VAL A 223 -5.03 -9.21 -14.63
CA VAL A 223 -4.50 -8.39 -15.72
C VAL A 223 -4.12 -9.31 -16.89
N PRO A 224 -4.73 -9.13 -18.08
CA PRO A 224 -4.38 -9.89 -19.28
C PRO A 224 -2.95 -9.65 -19.77
#